data_AF-A0A4Q0Q5G5-F1
#
_entry.id   AF-A0A4Q0Q5G5-F1
#
_cell.length_a   1.000
_cell.length_b   1.000
_cell.length_c   1.000
_cell.angle_alpha   90.00
_cell.angle_beta   90.00
_cell.angle_gamma   90.00
#
_symmetry.space_group_name_H-M   'P 1'
#
loop_
_entity.id
_entity.type
_entity.pdbx_description
1 polymer ?
#
loop_
_entity_poly.entity_id
_entity_poly.type
_entity_poly.pdbx_seq_one_letter_code
_entity_poly.pdbx_strand_id
1 'polypeptide(L)' 'FGRITKQGDSYLRHLLVIGARNVVRYPKARSRVGAGWIEALLERRRPMVVAVAVANKLARIVWAMMTTGEFYRSKLAA' A
#
# COMPACT_ATOMS: atom_id res chain seq x y z
N PHE A 1 -6.32 27.21 14.39
CA PHE A 1 -5.76 26.86 13.06
C PHE A 1 -5.18 25.45 13.09
N GLY A 2 -5.99 24.44 12.75
CA GLY A 2 -5.50 23.06 12.64
C GLY A 2 -4.62 22.92 11.40
N ARG A 3 -3.30 23.07 11.55
CA ARG A 3 -2.37 22.71 10.48
C ARG A 3 -2.55 21.22 10.20
N ILE A 4 -2.84 20.87 8.96
CA ILE A 4 -2.68 19.50 8.45
C ILE A 4 -1.17 19.22 8.54
N THR A 5 -0.76 18.63 9.66
CA THR A 5 0.61 18.24 9.89
C THR A 5 0.89 17.01 9.04
N LYS A 6 2.08 16.90 8.44
CA LYS A 6 2.53 15.68 7.75
C LYS A 6 2.89 14.59 8.77
N GLN A 7 1.95 14.26 9.68
CA GLN A 7 2.19 13.36 10.80
C GLN A 7 2.63 11.97 10.33
N GLY A 8 3.40 11.33 11.21
CA GLY A 8 4.11 10.09 10.93
C GLY A 8 5.44 10.31 10.21
N ASP A 9 6.28 9.29 10.27
CA ASP A 9 7.63 9.31 9.73
C ASP A 9 7.62 9.50 8.19
N SER A 10 8.35 10.51 7.72
CA SER A 10 8.45 10.84 6.30
C SER A 10 9.26 9.82 5.50
N TYR A 11 10.28 9.24 6.12
CA TYR A 11 11.13 8.22 5.55
C TYR A 11 10.38 6.90 5.41
N LEU A 12 9.62 6.47 6.43
CA LEU A 12 8.78 5.27 6.32
C LEU A 12 7.75 5.41 5.19
N ARG A 13 7.11 6.57 5.06
CA ARG A 13 6.17 6.83 3.96
C ARG A 13 6.87 6.74 2.60
N HIS A 14 8.09 7.27 2.50
CA HIS A 14 8.89 7.22 1.29
C HIS A 14 9.24 5.77 0.91
N LEU A 15 9.73 4.97 1.86
CA LEU A 15 10.04 3.56 1.66
C LEU A 15 8.81 2.75 1.20
N LEU A 16 7.66 2.97 1.84
CA LEU A 16 6.41 2.31 1.44
C LEU A 16 6.01 2.65 0.01
N VAL A 17 6.18 3.90 -0.42
CA VAL A 17 5.86 4.32 -1.80
C VAL A 17 6.84 3.72 -2.81
N ILE A 18 8.13 3.63 -2.49
CA ILE A 18 9.12 2.95 -3.35
C ILE A 18 8.77 1.46 -3.51
N GLY A 19 8.43 0.78 -2.42
CA GLY A 19 7.99 -0.61 -2.47
C GLY A 19 6.70 -0.78 -3.28
N ALA A 20 5.72 0.08 -3.04
CA ALA A 20 4.45 0.08 -3.77
C ALA A 20 4.61 0.35 -5.27
N ARG A 21 5.59 1.17 -5.68
CA ARG A 21 5.92 1.37 -7.10
C ARG A 21 6.32 0.07 -7.78
N ASN A 22 7.07 -0.80 -7.10
CA ASN A 22 7.40 -2.13 -7.61
C ASN A 22 6.16 -3.02 -7.71
N VAL A 23 5.28 -2.99 -6.71
CA VAL A 23 3.99 -3.72 -6.76
C VAL A 23 3.18 -3.29 -7.98
N VAL A 24 3.06 -1.99 -8.25
CA VAL A 24 2.34 -1.46 -9.41
C VAL A 24 3.03 -1.85 -10.72
N ARG A 25 4.37 -1.85 -10.77
CA ARG A 25 5.13 -2.19 -11.98
C ARG A 25 5.02 -3.66 -12.38
N TYR A 26 5.05 -4.58 -11.41
CA TYR A 26 5.17 -6.01 -11.67
C TYR A 26 3.87 -6.77 -11.41
N PRO A 27 3.23 -7.38 -12.43
CA PRO A 27 1.96 -8.11 -12.28
C PRO A 27 1.98 -9.23 -11.22
N LYS A 28 3.08 -9.99 -11.13
CA LYS A 28 3.29 -11.02 -10.09
C LYS A 28 3.27 -10.47 -8.67
N ALA A 29 3.63 -9.19 -8.48
CA ALA A 29 3.56 -8.54 -7.18
C ALA A 29 2.16 -7.99 -6.90
N ARG A 30 1.42 -7.55 -7.93
CA ARG A 30 0.02 -7.09 -7.81
C ARG A 30 -0.88 -8.17 -7.23
N SER A 31 -0.71 -9.42 -7.66
CA SER A 31 -1.54 -10.55 -7.18
C SER A 31 -1.45 -10.75 -5.66
N ARG A 32 -0.32 -10.44 -5.03
CA ARG A 32 -0.14 -10.54 -3.57
C ARG A 32 -0.87 -9.47 -2.77
N VAL A 33 -1.25 -8.36 -3.40
CA VAL A 33 -1.91 -7.21 -2.74
C VAL A 33 -3.38 -7.07 -3.18
N GLY A 34 -3.72 -7.57 -4.36
CA GLY A 34 -5.06 -7.55 -4.97
C GLY A 34 -4.99 -7.03 -6.40
N ALA A 35 -4.66 -7.92 -7.35
CA ALA A 35 -4.42 -7.57 -8.75
C ALA A 35 -5.61 -6.81 -9.38
N GLY A 36 -6.83 -7.35 -9.27
CA GLY A 36 -8.01 -6.72 -9.88
C GLY A 36 -8.30 -5.30 -9.35
N TRP A 37 -8.06 -5.04 -8.07
CA TRP A 37 -8.23 -3.69 -7.51
C TRP A 37 -7.16 -2.71 -8.03
N ILE A 38 -5.91 -3.15 -8.16
CA ILE A 38 -4.81 -2.35 -8.67
C ILE A 38 -5.00 -2.06 -10.17
N GLU A 39 -5.43 -3.05 -10.94
CA GLU A 39 -5.69 -2.92 -12.38
C GLU A 39 -6.83 -1.95 -12.65
N ALA A 40 -7.97 -2.11 -11.95
CA ALA A 40 -9.09 -1.16 -12.03
C ALA A 40 -8.70 0.28 -11.62
N LEU A 41 -7.67 0.46 -10.78
CA LEU A 41 -7.13 1.77 -10.44
C LEU A 41 -6.23 2.32 -11.54
N LEU A 42 -5.40 1.48 -12.16
CA LEU A 42 -4.50 1.86 -13.26
C LEU A 42 -5.27 2.28 -14.51
N GLU A 43 -6.45 1.71 -14.75
CA GLU A 43 -7.35 2.13 -15.83
C GLU A 43 -7.83 3.59 -15.69
N ARG A 44 -7.91 4.09 -14.45
CA ARG A 44 -8.54 5.40 -14.14
C ARG A 44 -7.57 6.46 -13.63
N ARG A 45 -6.36 6.09 -13.23
CA ARG A 45 -5.43 6.95 -12.49
C ARG A 45 -3.98 6.71 -12.90
N ARG A 46 -3.15 7.76 -12.80
CA ARG A 46 -1.70 7.69 -13.08
C ARG A 46 -1.01 6.67 -12.16
N PRO A 47 0.00 5.91 -12.62
CA PRO A 47 0.64 4.84 -11.84
C PRO A 47 1.18 5.27 -10.47
N MET A 48 1.69 6.49 -10.33
CA MET A 48 2.21 6.99 -9.05
C MET A 48 1.08 7.22 -8.03
N VAL A 49 -0.10 7.66 -8.47
CA VAL A 49 -1.29 7.78 -7.60
C VAL A 49 -1.72 6.41 -7.12
N VAL A 50 -1.69 5.41 -8.00
CA VAL A 50 -1.97 4.01 -7.64
C VAL A 50 -0.93 3.47 -6.66
N ALA A 51 0.36 3.79 -6.85
CA ALA A 51 1.42 3.40 -5.92
C ALA A 51 1.20 4.00 -4.52
N VAL A 52 0.80 5.27 -4.43
CA VAL A 52 0.43 5.88 -3.15
C VAL A 52 -0.77 5.18 -2.50
N ALA A 53 -1.79 4.81 -3.28
CA ALA A 53 -2.95 4.07 -2.76
C ALA A 53 -2.55 2.68 -2.24
N VAL A 54 -1.69 1.97 -2.97
CA VAL A 54 -1.11 0.68 -2.55
C VAL A 54 -0.29 0.85 -1.27
N ALA A 55 0.56 1.87 -1.17
CA ALA A 55 1.33 2.17 0.03
C ALA A 55 0.42 2.43 1.24
N ASN A 56 -0.66 3.18 1.07
CA ASN A 56 -1.64 3.43 2.12
C ASN A 56 -2.35 2.14 2.58
N LYS A 57 -2.68 1.24 1.64
CA LYS A 57 -3.26 -0.07 1.97
C LYS A 57 -2.28 -0.90 2.80
N LEU A 58 -1.02 -0.97 2.38
CA LEU A 58 0.04 -1.69 3.12
C LEU A 58 0.29 -1.08 4.51
N ALA A 59 0.31 0.25 4.62
CA ALA A 59 0.45 0.94 5.89
C ALA A 59 -0.66 0.57 6.88
N ARG A 60 -1.91 0.48 6.41
CA ARG A 60 -3.04 0.05 7.25
C ARG A 60 -2.94 -1.40 7.70
N ILE A 61 -2.44 -2.30 6.85
CA ILE A 61 -2.18 -3.70 7.21
C ILE A 61 -1.10 -3.76 8.30
N VAL A 62 0.04 -3.09 8.08
CA VAL A 62 1.14 -3.03 9.04
C VAL A 62 0.67 -2.44 10.38
N TRP A 63 -0.09 -1.35 10.33
CA TRP A 63 -0.67 -0.75 11.55
C TRP A 63 -1.56 -1.73 12.30
N ALA A 64 -2.49 -2.40 11.60
CA ALA A 64 -3.35 -3.40 12.21
C ALA A 64 -2.52 -4.50 12.90
N MET A 65 -1.55 -5.08 12.19
CA MET A 65 -0.63 -6.10 12.74
C MET A 65 0.12 -5.61 13.98
N MET A 66 0.66 -4.40 13.95
CA MET A 66 1.38 -3.82 15.09
C MET A 66 0.46 -3.56 16.29
N THR A 67 -0.78 -3.17 16.05
CA THR A 67 -1.75 -2.90 17.13
C THR A 67 -2.39 -4.14 17.73
N THR A 68 -2.57 -5.21 16.94
CA THR A 68 -3.18 -6.46 17.40
C THR A 68 -2.15 -7.49 17.85
N GLY A 69 -0.87 -7.34 17.46
CA GLY A 69 0.16 -8.34 17.66
C GLY A 69 0.01 -9.56 16.73
N GLU A 70 -0.92 -9.52 15.78
CA GLU A 70 -1.16 -10.63 14.86
C GLU A 70 -0.16 -10.65 13.70
N PHE A 71 0.22 -11.85 13.27
CA PHE A 71 1.03 -12.06 12.09
C PHE A 71 0.25 -11.78 10.79
N TYR A 72 0.99 -11.42 9.74
CA TYR A 72 0.40 -11.18 8.43
C TYR A 72 -0.30 -12.45 7.91
N ARG A 73 -1.61 -12.35 7.67
CA ARG A 73 -2.40 -13.41 7.05
C ARG A 73 -2.71 -13.06 5.61
N SER A 74 -2.13 -13.81 4.68
CA SER A 74 -2.44 -13.63 3.27
C SER A 74 -3.81 -14.25 2.96
N LYS A 75 -4.70 -13.49 2.30
CA LYS A 75 -5.98 -14.03 1.81
C LYS A 75 -5.83 -15.10 0.72
N LEU A 76 -4.64 -15.23 0.14
CA LEU A 76 -4.35 -16.18 -0.95
C LEU A 76 -4.02 -17.60 -0.45
N ALA A 77 -3.85 -17.78 0.87
CA ALA A 77 -3.47 -19.06 1.50
C ALA A 77 -4.66 -19.79 2.14
N ALA A 78 -5.87 -19.54 1.64
CA ALA A 78 -7.09 -20.26 2.02
C ALA A 78 -7.60 -21.08 0.83
#